data_AF-A0A151T902-F1
#
_entry.id   AF-A0A151T902-F1
#
_cell.length_a   1.000
_cell.length_b   1.000
_cell.length_c   1.000
_cell.angle_alpha   90.00
_cell.angle_beta   90.00
_cell.angle_gamma   90.00
#
_symmetry.space_group_name_H-M   'P 1'
#
loop_
_entity.id
_entity.type
_entity.pdbx_description
1 polymer ?
#
loop_
_entity_poly.entity_id
_entity_poly.type
_entity_poly.pdbx_seq_one_letter_code
_entity_poly.pdbx_strand_id
1 'polypeptide(L)'
;MICSSKLLFNLAKNPYYVNSYSFVANHMLNGFLPPGYNASRTTLLHQEKAQVERLLKPIKSTWNVKGISIVSDGWTDVQRRPLINFMIAS
;
A
#
# COMPACT_ATOMS: atom_id res chain seq x y z
N MET A 1 -9.13 -9.53 17.38
CA MET A 1 -8.44 -9.40 16.08
C MET A 1 -7.04 -8.81 16.24
N ILE A 2 -6.87 -7.56 16.68
CA ILE A 2 -5.54 -6.92 16.77
C ILE A 2 -4.56 -7.69 17.68
N CYS A 3 -4.96 -8.03 18.91
CA CYS A 3 -4.10 -8.74 19.87
C CYS A 3 -3.76 -10.18 19.41
N SER A 4 -4.76 -10.92 18.91
CA SER A 4 -4.59 -12.32 18.50
C SER A 4 -3.81 -12.47 17.18
N SER A 5 -3.89 -11.48 16.29
CA SER A 5 -3.24 -11.51 14.97
C SER A 5 -1.88 -10.79 14.94
N LYS A 6 -1.35 -10.37 16.10
CA LYS A 6 -0.08 -9.61 16.22
C LYS A 6 -0.03 -8.37 15.32
N LEU A 7 -1.18 -7.72 15.11
CA LEU A 7 -1.25 -6.49 14.34
C LEU A 7 -0.83 -5.30 15.21
N LEU A 8 -0.18 -4.31 14.59
CA LEU A 8 0.21 -3.07 15.26
C LEU A 8 -1.04 -2.27 15.68
N PHE A 9 -1.05 -1.71 16.89
CA PHE A 9 -2.16 -0.86 17.36
C PHE A 9 -2.39 0.39 16.50
N ASN A 10 -1.32 0.89 15.85
CA ASN A 10 -1.43 2.00 14.90
C ASN A 10 -2.33 1.69 13.69
N LEU A 11 -2.58 0.41 13.38
CA LEU A 11 -3.53 0.03 12.33
C LEU A 11 -4.94 0.56 12.62
N ALA A 12 -5.36 0.62 13.89
CA ALA A 12 -6.66 1.15 14.28
C ALA A 12 -6.84 2.64 13.97
N LYS A 13 -5.74 3.39 13.77
CA LYS A 13 -5.76 4.80 13.39
C LYS A 13 -5.70 5.02 11.88
N ASN A 14 -5.48 3.96 11.09
CA ASN A 14 -5.40 4.08 9.64
C ASN A 14 -6.79 4.42 9.06
N PRO A 15 -6.95 5.50 8.27
CA PRO A 15 -8.24 5.89 7.74
C PRO A 15 -8.88 4.83 6.83
N TYR A 16 -8.08 4.09 6.05
CA TYR A 16 -8.60 2.98 5.24
C TYR A 16 -9.15 1.85 6.09
N TYR A 17 -8.49 1.55 7.22
CA TYR A 17 -8.97 0.56 8.18
C TYR A 17 -10.30 1.03 8.79
N VAL A 18 -10.38 2.24 9.33
CA VAL A 18 -11.61 2.81 9.91
C VAL A 18 -12.76 2.87 8.89
N ASN A 19 -12.46 3.31 7.67
CA ASN A 19 -13.45 3.42 6.60
C ASN A 19 -13.98 2.04 6.19
N SER A 20 -13.15 1.00 6.17
CA SER A 20 -13.61 -0.37 5.86
C SER A 20 -14.68 -0.87 6.84
N TYR A 21 -14.50 -0.65 8.14
CA TYR A 21 -15.51 -1.01 9.16
C TYR A 21 -16.74 -0.11 9.11
N SER A 22 -16.54 1.18 8.84
CA SER A 22 -17.63 2.13 8.69
C SER A 22 -18.52 1.76 7.49
N PHE A 23 -17.92 1.36 6.37
CA PHE A 23 -18.63 0.85 5.20
C PHE A 23 -19.45 -0.40 5.54
N VAL A 24 -18.84 -1.36 6.24
CA VAL A 24 -19.52 -2.59 6.68
C VAL A 24 -20.69 -2.29 7.63
N ALA A 25 -20.50 -1.38 8.59
CA ALA A 25 -21.51 -1.06 9.59
C ALA A 25 -22.73 -0.33 9.00
N ASN A 26 -22.52 0.45 7.93
CA ASN A 26 -23.57 1.25 7.30
C ASN A 26 -24.27 0.57 6.11
N HIS A 27 -23.86 -0.65 5.74
CA HIS A 27 -24.41 -1.35 4.58
C HIS A 27 -24.86 -2.77 4.95
N MET A 28 -26.00 -3.19 4.39
CA MET A 28 -26.44 -4.58 4.51
C MET A 28 -25.59 -5.46 3.60
N LEU A 29 -24.57 -6.10 4.18
CA LEU A 29 -23.64 -6.98 3.49
C LEU A 29 -24.18 -8.39 3.25
N ASN A 30 -25.47 -8.53 2.94
CA ASN A 30 -26.07 -9.86 2.80
C ASN A 30 -25.42 -10.61 1.62
N GLY A 31 -24.70 -11.70 1.91
CA GLY A 31 -23.95 -12.47 0.92
C GLY A 31 -22.55 -11.95 0.57
N PHE A 32 -22.06 -10.90 1.25
CA PHE A 32 -20.68 -10.45 1.06
C PHE A 32 -19.70 -11.46 1.63
N LEU A 33 -18.82 -11.98 0.78
CA LEU A 33 -17.68 -12.79 1.18
C LEU A 33 -16.41 -11.95 1.05
N PRO A 34 -15.62 -11.79 2.12
CA PRO A 34 -14.35 -11.09 2.01
C PRO A 34 -13.43 -11.82 1.04
N PRO A 35 -12.57 -11.08 0.33
CA PRO A 35 -11.61 -11.66 -0.60
C PRO A 35 -10.68 -12.62 0.15
N GLY A 36 -10.60 -13.86 -0.32
CA GLY A 36 -9.68 -14.85 0.22
C GLY A 36 -8.21 -14.45 0.02
N TYR A 37 -7.30 -15.20 0.65
CA TYR A 37 -5.85 -14.95 0.59
C TYR A 37 -5.33 -14.80 -0.85
N ASN A 38 -5.70 -15.72 -1.75
CA ASN A 38 -5.22 -15.70 -3.13
C ASN A 38 -5.77 -14.50 -3.91
N ALA A 39 -7.06 -14.20 -3.77
CA ALA A 39 -7.69 -13.04 -4.42
C ALA A 39 -7.04 -11.72 -3.95
N SER A 40 -6.72 -11.62 -2.66
CA SER A 40 -5.99 -10.46 -2.12
C SER A 40 -4.56 -10.38 -2.68
N ARG A 41 -3.85 -11.51 -2.70
CA ARG A 41 -2.45 -11.59 -3.16
C ARG A 41 -2.29 -11.29 -4.65
N THR A 42 -3.23 -11.70 -5.49
CA THR A 42 -3.10 -11.57 -6.95
C THR A 42 -3.99 -10.48 -7.49
N THR A 43 -5.31 -10.65 -7.41
CA THR A 43 -6.28 -9.77 -8.06
C THR A 43 -6.27 -8.37 -7.47
N LEU A 44 -6.42 -8.23 -6.15
CA LEU A 44 -6.44 -6.90 -5.52
C LEU A 44 -5.09 -6.22 -5.62
N LEU A 45 -3.99 -6.95 -5.43
CA LEU A 45 -2.65 -6.39 -5.62
C LEU A 45 -2.43 -5.85 -7.04
N HIS A 46 -2.93 -6.57 -8.05
CA HIS A 46 -2.83 -6.12 -9.44
C HIS A 46 -3.69 -4.87 -9.69
N GLN A 47 -4.89 -4.80 -9.11
CA GLN A 47 -5.76 -3.62 -9.21
C GLN A 47 -5.13 -2.40 -8.55
N GLU A 48 -4.59 -2.54 -7.34
CA GLU A 48 -3.88 -1.47 -6.63
C GLU A 48 -2.66 -1.00 -7.42
N LYS A 49 -1.89 -1.92 -8.00
CA LYS A 49 -0.76 -1.58 -8.88
C LYS A 49 -1.22 -0.73 -10.07
N ALA A 50 -2.29 -1.13 -10.75
CA ALA A 50 -2.83 -0.38 -11.89
C ALA A 50 -3.35 1.01 -11.47
N GLN A 51 -3.95 1.12 -10.27
CA GLN A 51 -4.37 2.40 -9.71
C GLN A 51 -3.18 3.32 -9.44
N VAL A 52 -2.12 2.80 -8.80
CA VAL A 52 -0.88 3.56 -8.55
C VAL A 52 -0.24 3.99 -9.87
N GLU A 53 -0.16 3.11 -10.87
CA GLU A 53 0.37 3.46 -12.20
C GLU A 53 -0.41 4.59 -12.86
N ARG A 54 -1.75 4.58 -12.74
CA ARG A 54 -2.62 5.65 -13.24
C ARG A 54 -2.33 6.98 -12.53
N LEU A 55 -2.17 6.96 -11.20
CA LEU A 55 -1.86 8.15 -10.40
C LEU A 55 -0.45 8.70 -10.72
N LEU A 56 0.49 7.81 -11.03
CA LEU A 56 1.86 8.20 -11.40
C LEU A 56 1.97 8.75 -12.81
N LYS A 57 1.05 8.42 -13.73
CA LYS A 57 1.10 8.87 -15.13
C LYS A 57 1.33 10.39 -15.31
N PRO A 58 0.60 11.30 -14.64
CA PRO A 58 0.86 12.74 -14.73
C PRO A 58 2.24 13.13 -14.19
N ILE A 59 2.69 12.54 -13.09
CA ILE A 59 4.02 12.79 -12.52
C ILE A 59 5.11 12.36 -13.51
N LYS A 60 4.96 11.16 -14.10
CA LYS A 60 5.90 10.65 -15.11
C LYS A 60 5.98 11.53 -16.35
N SER A 61 4.86 12.16 -16.73
CA SER A 61 4.83 13.05 -17.89
C SER A 61 5.67 14.32 -17.71
N THR A 62 5.88 14.78 -16.46
CA THR A 62 6.69 15.99 -16.20
C THR A 62 8.19 15.72 -16.17
N TRP A 63 8.61 14.46 -16.04
CA TRP A 63 10.03 14.08 -15.90
C TRP A 63 10.89 14.48 -17.09
N ASN A 64 10.35 14.41 -18.32
CA ASN A 64 11.09 14.80 -19.53
C ASN A 64 11.41 16.30 -19.58
N VAL A 65 10.62 17.13 -18.88
CA VAL A 65 10.76 18.59 -18.90
C VAL A 65 11.52 19.09 -17.67
N LYS A 66 11.20 18.56 -16.49
CA LYS A 66 11.77 19.01 -15.20
C LYS A 66 13.00 18.21 -14.76
N GLY A 67 13.23 17.05 -15.36
CA GLY A 67 14.19 16.07 -14.85
C GLY A 67 13.66 15.32 -13.63
N ILE A 68 14.49 14.42 -13.10
CA ILE A 68 14.22 13.63 -11.90
C ILE A 68 15.52 13.48 -11.11
N SER A 69 15.41 13.58 -9.78
CA SER A 69 16.49 13.26 -8.84
C SER A 69 16.24 11.90 -8.22
N ILE A 70 17.24 11.04 -8.26
CA ILE A 70 17.22 9.72 -7.62
C ILE A 70 18.14 9.77 -6.42
N VAL A 71 17.59 9.49 -5.24
CA VAL A 71 18.34 9.38 -4.00
C VAL A 71 18.41 7.90 -3.63
N SER A 72 19.61 7.39 -3.45
CA SER A 72 19.85 6.03 -2.97
C SER A 72 20.53 6.06 -1.62
N ASP A 73 19.98 5.36 -0.64
CA ASP A 73 20.62 5.10 0.64
C ASP A 73 20.71 3.59 0.89
N GLY A 74 21.74 3.17 1.62
CA GLY A 74 21.98 1.78 1.95
C GLY A 74 22.23 1.64 3.44
N TRP A 75 21.54 0.70 4.07
CA TRP A 75 21.77 0.37 5.48
C TRP A 75 21.71 -1.14 5.67
N THR A 76 22.43 -1.63 6.68
CA THR A 76 22.48 -3.05 7.01
C THR A 76 21.64 -3.27 8.26
N ASP A 77 20.71 -4.22 8.21
CA ASP A 77 19.90 -4.54 9.38
C ASP A 77 20.73 -5.22 10.50
N VAL A 78 20.12 -5.39 11.67
CA VAL A 78 20.77 -6.04 12.83
C VAL A 78 21.15 -7.50 12.55
N GLN A 79 20.51 -8.13 11.57
CA GLN A 79 20.80 -9.50 11.10
C GLN A 79 21.85 -9.53 9.97
N ARG A 80 22.51 -8.41 9.68
CA ARG A 80 23.51 -8.25 8.59
C ARG A 80 22.94 -8.39 7.17
N ARG A 81 21.66 -8.12 6.97
CA ARG A 81 21.05 -8.07 5.63
C ARG A 81 21.15 -6.65 5.07
N PRO A 82 21.80 -6.45 3.91
CA PRO A 82 21.86 -5.14 3.27
C PRO A 82 20.49 -4.78 2.70
N LEU A 83 20.04 -3.55 2.95
CA LEU A 83 18.84 -2.97 2.38
C LEU A 83 19.21 -1.68 1.63
N ILE A 84 18.83 -1.62 0.36
CA ILE A 84 19.04 -0.46 -0.50
C ILE A 84 17.69 0.19 -0.75
N ASN A 85 17.58 1.45 -0.38
CA ASN A 85 16.42 2.30 -0.61
C ASN A 85 16.64 3.16 -1.83
N PHE A 86 15.60 3.32 -2.65
CA PHE A 86 15.58 4.27 -3.75
C PHE A 86 14.38 5.19 -3.58
N MET A 87 14.63 6.49 -3.59
CA MET A 87 13.60 7.53 -3.61
C MET A 87 13.74 8.34 -4.89
N ILE A 88 12.61 8.66 -5.51
CA ILE A 88 12.53 9.46 -6.73
C ILE A 88 11.81 10.76 -6.39
N ALA A 89 12.41 11.89 -6.72
CA ALA A 89 11.83 13.22 -6.59
C ALA A 89 11.86 13.94 -7.95
N SER A 90 10.82 14.73 -8.23
CA SER A 90 10.65 15.53 -9.46
C SER A 90 10.36 16.99 -9.12
#